data_AF-A0A4D6X2U1-F1
#
_entry.id   AF-A0A4D6X2U1-F1
#
_cell.length_a   1.000
_cell.length_b   1.000
_cell.length_c   1.000
_cell.angle_alpha   90.00
_cell.angle_beta   90.00
_cell.angle_gamma   90.00
#
_symmetry.space_group_name_H-M   'P 1'
#
loop_
_entity.id
_entity.type
_entity.pdbx_description
1 polymer ?
#
loop_
_entity_poly.entity_id
_entity_poly.type
_entity_poly.pdbx_seq_one_letter_code
_entity_poly.pdbx_strand_id
1 'polypeptide(L)'
;MQLFHEQLYNLFKLKRVIKVISGLNNSNINQIIKIVKSAGLLGASYIDIVSNTKVVKIVKSIIYLSICVSSIDPLELYNSMIAASCNTYISSSVVIFYGASGIGIYSAIKYKKIIYDMTFYIKQIYFSLYYQKKIYNNNFLINLKQTKVFIYQ
;
A
#
# COMPACT_ATOMS: atom_id res chain seq x y z
N MET A 1 14.27 -12.58 1.69
CA MET A 1 13.19 -11.57 1.60
C MET A 1 13.75 -10.32 0.95
N GLN A 2 13.25 -9.92 -0.23
CA GLN A 2 13.73 -8.73 -0.93
C GLN A 2 12.87 -7.54 -0.50
N LEU A 3 13.44 -6.65 0.32
CA LEU A 3 12.78 -5.42 0.77
C LEU A 3 13.19 -4.28 -0.16
N PHE A 4 12.22 -3.58 -0.72
CA PHE A 4 12.46 -2.46 -1.64
C PHE A 4 12.86 -1.16 -0.93
N HIS A 5 12.76 -1.11 0.40
CA HIS A 5 13.20 0.03 1.22
C HIS A 5 14.63 -0.22 1.73
N GLU A 6 15.62 0.42 1.10
CA GLU A 6 17.06 0.13 1.32
C GLU A 6 17.49 0.29 2.78
N GLN A 7 17.05 1.36 3.46
CA GLN A 7 17.35 1.56 4.88
C GLN A 7 16.80 0.43 5.75
N LEU A 8 15.59 -0.05 5.43
CA LEU A 8 14.96 -1.13 6.18
C LEU A 8 15.69 -2.44 5.92
N TYR A 9 15.97 -2.72 4.65
CA TYR A 9 16.74 -3.89 4.23
C TYR A 9 18.09 -4.00 4.94
N ASN A 10 18.81 -2.89 5.05
CA ASN A 10 20.08 -2.84 5.78
C ASN A 10 19.91 -3.12 7.27
N LEU A 11 18.89 -2.56 7.92
CA LEU A 11 18.57 -2.87 9.32
C LEU A 11 18.24 -4.36 9.52
N PHE A 12 17.51 -4.97 8.59
CA PHE A 12 17.24 -6.41 8.59
C PHE A 12 18.51 -7.23 8.44
N LYS A 13 19.40 -6.86 7.51
CA LYS A 13 20.71 -7.51 7.30
C LYS A 13 21.59 -7.42 8.55
N LEU A 14 21.56 -6.28 9.23
CA LEU A 14 22.31 -6.03 10.46
C LEU A 14 21.63 -6.63 11.72
N LYS A 15 20.43 -7.22 11.59
CA LYS A 15 19.60 -7.71 12.71
C LYS A 15 19.34 -6.63 13.78
N ARG A 16 19.18 -5.37 13.36
CA ARG A 16 18.94 -4.20 14.23
C ARG A 16 17.55 -3.60 14.03
N VAL A 17 16.59 -4.45 13.72
CA VAL A 17 15.21 -4.03 13.42
C VAL A 17 14.41 -3.93 14.71
N ILE A 18 13.78 -2.78 14.91
CA ILE A 18 12.81 -2.55 15.97
C ILE A 18 11.45 -2.31 15.32
N LYS A 19 10.55 -3.29 15.42
CA LYS A 19 9.16 -3.20 15.00
C LYS A 19 8.30 -2.80 16.19
N VAL A 20 7.58 -1.67 16.10
CA VAL A 20 6.61 -1.27 17.13
C VAL A 20 5.20 -1.60 16.65
N ILE A 21 4.42 -2.30 17.46
CA ILE A 21 3.04 -2.71 17.12
C ILE A 21 2.06 -1.86 17.94
N SER A 22 1.19 -1.10 17.26
CA SER A 22 0.20 -0.22 17.91
C SER A 22 -1.12 -0.90 18.28
N GLY A 23 -1.28 -2.17 17.87
CA GLY A 23 -2.39 -3.05 18.19
C GLY A 23 -3.15 -3.51 16.94
N LEU A 24 -3.22 -4.83 16.72
CA LEU A 24 -3.89 -5.44 15.56
C LEU A 24 -5.40 -5.15 15.53
N ASN A 25 -6.04 -5.09 16.71
CA ASN A 25 -7.47 -4.84 16.87
C ASN A 25 -7.76 -3.47 17.52
N ASN A 26 -6.74 -2.61 17.63
CA ASN A 26 -6.89 -1.32 18.29
C ASN A 26 -7.40 -0.26 17.30
N SER A 27 -8.67 0.13 17.40
CA SER A 27 -9.24 1.21 16.60
C SER A 27 -9.19 2.58 17.30
N ASN A 28 -8.62 2.67 18.52
CA ASN A 28 -8.51 3.91 19.26
C ASN A 28 -7.37 4.79 18.70
N ILE A 29 -7.76 5.74 17.85
CA ILE A 29 -6.86 6.67 17.15
C ILE A 29 -5.94 7.41 18.13
N ASN A 30 -6.44 7.87 19.27
CA ASN A 30 -5.63 8.63 20.24
C ASN A 30 -4.51 7.78 20.84
N GLN A 31 -4.80 6.50 21.13
CA GLN A 31 -3.80 5.57 21.63
C GLN A 31 -2.77 5.24 20.54
N ILE A 32 -3.22 4.98 19.32
CA ILE A 32 -2.34 4.72 18.17
C ILE A 32 -1.39 5.90 17.95
N ILE A 33 -1.89 7.14 17.95
CA ILE A 33 -1.06 8.34 17.78
C ILE A 33 0.00 8.44 18.87
N LYS A 34 -0.34 8.16 20.14
CA LYS A 34 0.62 8.18 21.24
C LYS A 34 1.74 7.15 21.01
N ILE A 35 1.38 5.90 20.71
CA ILE A 35 2.35 4.82 20.45
C ILE A 35 3.24 5.19 19.26
N VAL A 36 2.65 5.68 18.17
CA VAL A 36 3.34 6.05 16.94
C VAL A 36 4.34 7.18 17.18
N LYS A 37 3.94 8.23 17.91
CA LYS A 37 4.83 9.34 18.26
C LYS A 37 5.99 8.87 19.12
N SER A 38 5.72 8.06 20.14
CA SER A 38 6.77 7.50 21.00
C SER A 38 7.75 6.62 20.20
N ALA A 39 7.24 5.80 19.29
CA ALA A 39 8.06 4.96 18.41
C ALA A 39 8.96 5.79 17.49
N GLY A 40 8.42 6.89 16.93
CA GLY A 40 9.19 7.83 16.12
C GLY A 40 10.32 8.50 16.90
N LEU A 41 10.06 8.92 18.14
CA LEU A 41 11.08 9.53 19.01
C LEU A 41 12.19 8.56 19.44
N LEU A 42 11.85 7.29 19.65
CA LEU A 42 12.79 6.25 20.06
C LEU A 42 13.62 5.66 18.90
N GLY A 43 13.42 6.13 17.67
CA GLY A 43 14.15 5.63 16.49
C GLY A 43 13.78 4.20 16.13
N ALA A 44 12.51 3.81 16.28
CA ALA A 44 12.02 2.54 15.76
C ALA A 44 12.34 2.39 14.26
N SER A 45 12.45 1.16 13.76
CA SER A 45 12.72 0.92 12.33
C SER A 45 11.46 1.04 11.48
N TYR A 46 10.34 0.51 11.99
CA TYR A 46 9.03 0.62 11.37
C TYR A 46 7.92 0.34 12.38
N ILE A 47 6.69 0.73 12.02
CA ILE A 47 5.51 0.56 12.87
C ILE A 47 4.49 -0.34 12.18
N ASP A 48 3.82 -1.17 12.95
CA ASP A 48 2.67 -1.96 12.54
C ASP A 48 1.38 -1.39 13.14
N ILE A 49 0.40 -1.10 12.29
CA ILE A 49 -0.86 -0.49 12.66
C ILE A 49 -2.05 -1.29 12.14
N VAL A 50 -3.19 -1.16 12.80
CA VAL A 50 -4.46 -1.71 12.32
C VAL A 50 -4.73 -1.23 10.89
N SER A 51 -5.25 -2.12 10.07
CA SER A 51 -5.65 -1.80 8.71
C SER A 51 -6.91 -0.95 8.68
N ASN A 52 -6.74 0.35 8.91
CA ASN A 52 -7.82 1.32 8.79
C ASN A 52 -7.34 2.53 7.98
N THR A 53 -8.04 2.85 6.89
CA THR A 53 -7.67 3.95 5.98
C THR A 53 -7.54 5.30 6.68
N LYS A 54 -8.37 5.58 7.70
CA LYS A 54 -8.28 6.82 8.48
C LYS A 54 -7.02 6.82 9.35
N VAL A 55 -6.76 5.72 10.05
CA VAL A 55 -5.57 5.57 10.90
C VAL A 55 -4.30 5.70 10.06
N VAL A 56 -4.21 5.00 8.93
CA VAL A 56 -3.07 5.06 8.01
C VAL A 56 -2.79 6.49 7.55
N LYS A 57 -3.81 7.22 7.11
CA LYS A 57 -3.67 8.62 6.67
C LYS A 57 -3.15 9.53 7.78
N ILE A 58 -3.71 9.38 8.99
CA ILE A 58 -3.29 10.17 10.16
C ILE A 58 -1.84 9.85 10.52
N VAL A 59 -1.49 8.57 10.66
CA VAL A 59 -0.14 8.13 11.01
C VAL A 59 0.87 8.62 9.98
N LYS A 60 0.56 8.53 8.68
CA LYS A 60 1.40 9.07 7.61
C LYS A 60 1.64 10.57 7.68
N SER A 61 0.69 11.34 8.20
CA SER A 61 0.85 12.80 8.37
C SER A 61 1.70 13.19 9.58
N ILE A 62 1.96 12.26 10.50
CA ILE A 62 2.63 12.55 11.78
C ILE A 62 4.06 12.00 11.81
N ILE A 63 4.35 10.93 11.07
CA ILE A 63 5.66 10.27 11.06
C ILE A 63 6.13 9.94 9.64
N TYR A 64 7.45 9.88 9.46
CA TYR A 64 8.10 9.46 8.21
C TYR A 64 8.56 8.00 8.21
N LEU A 65 8.30 7.26 9.30
CA LEU A 65 8.71 5.87 9.44
C LEU A 65 7.96 4.96 8.47
N SER A 66 8.58 3.83 8.11
CA SER A 66 7.89 2.78 7.36
C SER A 66 6.67 2.26 8.14
N ILE A 67 5.55 2.06 7.44
CA ILE A 67 4.29 1.60 8.02
C ILE A 67 3.96 0.23 7.43
N CYS A 68 3.74 -0.74 8.30
CA CYS A 68 3.04 -1.99 8.01
C CYS A 68 1.58 -1.85 8.45
N VAL A 69 0.67 -2.41 7.64
CA VAL A 69 -0.74 -2.54 7.99
C VAL A 69 -1.08 -4.00 8.12
N SER A 70 -1.90 -4.33 9.10
CA SER A 70 -2.31 -5.69 9.41
C SER A 70 -3.82 -5.75 9.65
N SER A 71 -4.50 -6.71 9.02
CA SER A 71 -5.89 -7.07 9.31
C SER A 71 -6.12 -8.56 9.04
N ILE A 72 -7.15 -9.09 9.68
CA ILE A 72 -7.71 -10.41 9.40
C ILE A 72 -8.66 -10.33 8.19
N ASP A 73 -9.26 -9.16 7.93
CA ASP A 73 -10.11 -8.92 6.78
C ASP A 73 -9.26 -8.49 5.56
N PRO A 74 -9.25 -9.28 4.46
CA PRO A 74 -8.56 -8.94 3.23
C PRO A 74 -8.99 -7.59 2.62
N LEU A 75 -10.26 -7.21 2.77
CA LEU A 75 -10.80 -5.97 2.19
C LEU A 75 -10.30 -4.74 2.96
N GLU A 76 -10.23 -4.82 4.29
CA GLU A 76 -9.64 -3.77 5.12
C GLU A 76 -8.14 -3.63 4.88
N LEU A 77 -7.42 -4.76 4.74
CA LEU A 77 -6.01 -4.81 4.36
C LEU A 77 -5.78 -4.05 3.05
N TYR A 78 -6.59 -4.37 2.05
CA TYR A 78 -6.53 -3.76 0.73
C TYR A 78 -6.82 -2.26 0.75
N ASN A 79 -7.92 -1.84 1.37
CA ASN A 79 -8.31 -0.43 1.45
C ASN A 79 -7.23 0.41 2.13
N SER A 80 -6.61 -0.12 3.18
CA SER A 80 -5.54 0.55 3.92
C SER A 80 -4.22 0.56 3.17
N MET A 81 -3.94 -0.48 2.38
CA MET A 81 -2.82 -0.50 1.44
C MET A 81 -2.97 0.60 0.40
N ILE A 82 -4.17 0.80 -0.18
CA ILE A 82 -4.46 1.94 -1.06
C ILE A 82 -4.22 3.28 -0.34
N ALA A 83 -4.76 3.42 0.88
CA ALA A 83 -4.61 4.64 1.67
C ALA A 83 -3.14 4.90 2.07
N ALA A 84 -2.35 3.84 2.23
CA ALA A 84 -0.92 3.91 2.48
C ALA A 84 -0.14 4.19 1.19
N SER A 85 -0.53 3.65 0.04
CA SER A 85 0.16 3.89 -1.22
C SER A 85 -0.14 5.30 -1.71
N CYS A 86 0.73 6.25 -1.36
CA CYS A 86 0.72 7.55 -2.00
C CYS A 86 1.03 7.33 -3.48
N ASN A 87 0.06 7.60 -4.35
CA ASN A 87 0.30 8.38 -5.57
C ASN A 87 1.40 7.83 -6.49
N THR A 88 1.43 6.53 -6.82
CA THR A 88 2.35 6.00 -7.84
C THR A 88 1.62 5.29 -8.97
N TYR A 89 2.18 5.37 -10.17
CA TYR A 89 1.66 4.72 -11.39
C TYR A 89 1.67 3.18 -11.35
N ILE A 90 2.42 2.58 -10.42
CA ILE A 90 2.41 1.14 -10.14
C ILE A 90 1.23 0.78 -9.23
N SER A 91 0.98 1.61 -8.20
CA SER A 91 -0.16 1.39 -7.31
C SER A 91 -1.48 1.44 -8.07
N SER A 92 -1.64 2.32 -9.07
CA SER A 92 -2.86 2.39 -9.88
C SER A 92 -3.27 1.04 -10.49
N SER A 93 -2.33 0.30 -11.09
CA SER A 93 -2.64 -1.03 -11.64
C SER A 93 -3.02 -2.04 -10.57
N VAL A 94 -2.32 -2.04 -9.43
CA VAL A 94 -2.63 -2.98 -8.34
C VAL A 94 -4.03 -2.71 -7.78
N VAL A 95 -4.42 -1.45 -7.66
CA VAL A 95 -5.74 -1.04 -7.14
C VAL A 95 -6.88 -1.45 -8.10
N ILE A 96 -6.71 -1.34 -9.41
CA ILE A 96 -7.74 -1.83 -10.35
C ILE A 96 -7.82 -3.36 -10.34
N PHE A 97 -6.69 -4.07 -10.17
CA PHE A 97 -6.65 -5.53 -10.09
C PHE A 97 -7.59 -6.10 -9.02
N TYR A 98 -7.60 -5.46 -7.86
CA TYR A 98 -8.33 -5.89 -6.68
C TYR A 98 -9.76 -5.31 -6.64
N GLY A 99 -10.28 -4.82 -7.77
CA GLY A 99 -11.70 -4.52 -7.94
C GLY A 99 -12.12 -3.05 -7.75
N ALA A 100 -11.18 -2.11 -7.68
CA ALA A 100 -11.55 -0.69 -7.71
C ALA A 100 -12.11 -0.29 -9.08
N SER A 101 -13.08 0.63 -9.11
CA SER A 101 -13.66 1.14 -10.36
C SER A 101 -12.94 2.37 -10.92
N GLY A 102 -12.02 2.98 -10.16
CA GLY A 102 -11.32 4.20 -10.56
C GLY A 102 -10.18 4.58 -9.61
N ILE A 103 -9.30 5.48 -10.07
CA ILE A 103 -8.11 5.95 -9.33
C ILE A 103 -8.07 7.48 -9.30
N GLY A 104 -7.97 8.06 -8.11
CA GLY A 104 -7.74 9.49 -7.93
C GLY A 104 -6.24 9.84 -8.06
N ILE A 105 -5.90 10.81 -8.91
CA ILE A 105 -4.51 11.17 -9.21
C ILE A 105 -4.14 12.62 -8.84
N TYR A 106 -5.08 13.39 -8.29
CA TYR A 106 -4.92 14.82 -8.00
C TYR A 106 -3.68 15.12 -7.16
N SER A 107 -3.49 14.42 -6.04
CA SER A 107 -2.35 14.61 -5.13
C SER A 107 -1.00 14.30 -5.76
N ALA A 108 -0.95 13.44 -6.77
CA ALA A 108 0.26 13.10 -7.52
C ALA A 108 0.66 14.19 -8.53
N ILE A 109 -0.33 14.97 -8.97
CA ILE A 109 -0.17 15.97 -10.03
C ILE A 109 -0.05 17.38 -9.44
N LYS A 110 -0.66 17.64 -8.27
CA LYS A 110 -0.71 18.94 -7.59
C LYS A 110 0.65 19.65 -7.48
N TYR A 111 1.74 18.91 -7.27
CA TYR A 111 3.07 19.49 -7.02
C TYR A 111 3.97 19.57 -8.27
N LYS A 112 3.49 19.13 -9.43
CA LYS A 112 4.24 19.22 -10.69
C LYS A 112 4.15 20.66 -11.23
N LYS A 113 5.28 21.26 -11.62
CA LYS A 113 5.33 22.65 -12.07
C LYS A 113 4.94 22.82 -13.53
N ILE A 114 5.22 21.81 -14.35
CA ILE A 114 5.05 21.88 -15.81
C ILE A 114 3.91 20.94 -16.23
N ILE A 115 3.04 21.43 -17.12
CA ILE A 115 1.96 20.63 -17.74
C ILE A 115 2.50 19.36 -18.39
N TYR A 116 3.70 19.41 -18.96
CA TYR A 116 4.39 18.24 -19.51
C TYR A 116 4.56 17.12 -18.47
N ASP A 117 5.04 17.44 -17.27
CA ASP A 117 5.24 16.43 -16.22
C ASP A 117 3.92 15.83 -15.72
N MET A 118 2.87 16.64 -15.71
CA MET A 118 1.51 16.23 -15.34
C MET A 118 0.95 15.26 -16.37
N THR A 119 0.99 15.64 -17.65
CA THR A 119 0.51 14.84 -18.77
C THR A 119 1.33 13.56 -18.94
N PHE A 120 2.66 13.62 -18.76
CA PHE A 120 3.52 12.45 -18.76
C PHE A 120 3.14 11.46 -17.66
N TYR A 121 2.85 11.96 -16.45
CA TYR A 121 2.40 11.12 -15.34
C TYR A 121 1.03 10.47 -15.61
N ILE A 122 0.07 11.24 -16.13
CA ILE A 122 -1.25 10.69 -16.55
C ILE A 122 -1.06 9.60 -17.61
N LYS A 123 -0.18 9.83 -18.59
CA LYS A 123 0.11 8.89 -19.66
C LYS A 123 0.72 7.59 -19.14
N GLN A 124 1.60 7.66 -18.13
CA GLN A 124 2.14 6.46 -17.47
C GLN A 124 1.05 5.64 -16.77
N ILE A 125 0.13 6.29 -16.05
CA ILE A 125 -1.00 5.61 -15.40
C ILE A 125 -1.90 4.96 -16.45
N TYR A 126 -2.22 5.68 -17.52
CA TYR A 126 -3.04 5.14 -18.60
C TYR A 126 -2.41 3.88 -19.21
N PHE A 127 -1.10 3.90 -19.48
CA PHE A 127 -0.39 2.74 -20.00
C PHE A 127 -0.34 1.58 -19.01
N SER A 128 -0.11 1.83 -17.72
CA SER A 128 -0.06 0.73 -16.73
C SER A 128 -1.42 0.03 -16.60
N LEU A 129 -2.52 0.78 -16.65
CA LEU A 129 -3.88 0.24 -16.66
C LEU A 129 -4.21 -0.51 -17.95
N TYR A 130 -3.84 0.05 -19.10
CA TYR A 130 -4.06 -0.59 -20.40
C TYR A 130 -3.33 -1.93 -20.51
N TYR A 131 -2.06 -1.98 -20.10
CA TYR A 131 -1.25 -3.19 -20.16
C TYR A 131 -1.81 -4.29 -19.26
N GLN A 132 -2.29 -3.92 -18.08
CA GLN A 132 -2.93 -4.85 -17.17
C GLN A 132 -4.25 -5.41 -17.70
N LYS A 133 -5.09 -4.58 -18.32
CA LYS A 133 -6.34 -5.05 -18.96
C LYS A 133 -6.06 -6.04 -20.09
N LYS A 134 -4.98 -5.81 -20.86
CA LYS A 134 -4.52 -6.74 -21.89
C LYS A 134 -4.06 -8.08 -21.29
N ILE A 135 -3.30 -8.06 -20.19
CA ILE A 135 -2.90 -9.27 -19.47
C ILE A 135 -4.13 -10.02 -18.91
N TYR A 136 -5.08 -9.30 -18.31
CA TYR A 136 -6.29 -9.90 -17.74
C TYR A 136 -7.17 -10.55 -18.82
N ASN A 137 -7.41 -9.85 -19.93
CA ASN A 137 -8.17 -10.41 -21.05
C ASN A 137 -7.47 -11.63 -21.69
N ASN A 138 -6.13 -11.64 -21.73
CA ASN A 138 -5.38 -12.80 -22.22
C ASN A 138 -5.38 -13.98 -21.24
N ASN A 139 -5.37 -13.73 -19.92
CA ASN A 139 -5.36 -14.78 -18.91
C ASN A 139 -6.74 -15.35 -18.57
N PHE A 140 -7.84 -14.63 -18.83
CA PHE A 140 -9.19 -15.19 -18.68
C PHE A 140 -9.46 -16.32 -19.68
N LEU A 141 -8.86 -16.28 -20.87
CA LEU A 141 -8.87 -17.37 -21.85
C LEU A 141 -8.00 -18.57 -21.43
N ILE A 142 -7.02 -18.37 -20.54
CA ILE A 142 -6.13 -19.44 -20.06
C ILE A 142 -6.71 -20.10 -18.80
N ASN A 143 -7.42 -19.37 -17.94
CA ASN A 143 -7.95 -19.88 -16.68
C ASN A 143 -9.30 -20.60 -16.76
N LEU A 144 -9.99 -20.62 -17.90
CA LEU A 144 -11.14 -21.52 -18.11
C LEU A 144 -10.73 -22.93 -18.59
N LYS A 145 -9.45 -23.14 -18.95
CA LYS A 145 -8.91 -24.47 -19.30
C LYS A 145 -8.24 -25.19 -18.13
N GLN A 146 -7.98 -24.52 -17.00
CA GLN A 146 -7.56 -25.16 -15.75
C GLN A 146 -8.76 -25.31 -14.81
N THR A 147 -9.60 -26.23 -15.24
CA THR A 147 -10.69 -26.87 -14.53
C THR A 147 -10.39 -27.20 -13.06
N LYS A 148 -11.40 -26.97 -12.22
CA LYS A 148 -11.89 -27.93 -11.20
C LYS A 148 -10.79 -28.58 -10.33
N VAL A 149 -10.39 -27.90 -9.25
CA VAL A 149 -9.78 -28.57 -8.10
C VAL A 149 -10.69 -28.40 -6.88
N PHE A 150 -11.52 -29.44 -6.70
CA PHE A 150 -12.06 -29.98 -5.46
C PHE A 150 -12.25 -29.01 -4.27
N ILE A 151 -13.49 -28.53 -4.11
CA ILE A 151 -14.09 -28.33 -2.79
C ILE A 151 -14.54 -29.73 -2.34
N TYR A 152 -13.83 -30.35 -1.41
CA TYR A 152 -14.35 -31.46 -0.60
C TYR A 152 -13.73 -31.44 0.79
N GLN A 153 -14.65 -31.53 1.76
CA GLN A 153 -14.54 -31.73 3.21
C GLN A 153 -14.20 -30.51 4.06
#